data_AF-A0A1J3J2F1-F1
#
_entry.id   AF-A0A1J3J2F1-F1
#
_cell.length_a   1.000
_cell.length_b   1.000
_cell.length_c   1.000
_cell.angle_alpha   90.00
_cell.angle_beta   90.00
_cell.angle_gamma   90.00
#
_symmetry.space_group_name_H-M   'P 1'
#
loop_
_entity.id
_entity.type
_entity.pdbx_description
1 polymer ?
#
loop_
_entity_poly.entity_id
_entity_poly.type
_entity_poly.pdbx_seq_one_letter_code
_entity_poly.pdbx_strand_id
1 'polypeptide(L)'
;VFLPWYNAYRFLVQNVKRLETEIRGPFVPIDLVTLQSSNVLDQWIHSATQSLVQSVRQMMDKYSLDTVVPYLLKFLDNLTNIYVRFNRKRLKGRPG
;
A
#
# COMPACT_ATOMS: atom_id res chain seq x y z
N VAL A 1 14.16 3.31 -10.64
CA VAL A 1 13.74 3.28 -9.22
C VAL A 1 12.42 4.01 -8.97
N PHE A 2 12.17 5.19 -9.57
CA PHE A 2 10.89 5.92 -9.42
C PHE A 2 9.69 5.33 -10.17
N LEU A 3 9.94 4.55 -11.23
CA LEU A 3 8.89 3.99 -12.08
C LEU A 3 7.94 3.02 -11.35
N PRO A 4 8.41 2.05 -10.52
CA PRO A 4 7.53 1.20 -9.71
C PRO A 4 6.67 1.99 -8.73
N TRP A 5 7.23 3.02 -8.10
CA TRP A 5 6.51 3.89 -7.18
C TRP A 5 5.37 4.64 -7.88
N TYR A 6 5.66 5.25 -9.02
CA TYR A 6 4.65 5.92 -9.83
C TYR A 6 3.58 4.95 -10.33
N ASN A 7 3.96 3.72 -10.69
CA ASN A 7 3.02 2.69 -11.13
C ASN A 7 2.07 2.25 -10.01
N ALA A 8 2.56 2.07 -8.78
CA ALA A 8 1.73 1.75 -7.62
C ALA A 8 0.74 2.87 -7.30
N TYR A 9 1.21 4.13 -7.32
CA TYR A 9 0.37 5.31 -7.15
C TYR A 9 -0.71 5.42 -8.25
N ARG A 10 -0.30 5.32 -9.52
CA ARG A 10 -1.22 5.35 -10.66
C ARG A 10 -2.28 4.26 -10.56
N PHE A 11 -1.89 3.06 -10.12
CA PHE A 11 -2.82 1.96 -9.91
C PHE A 11 -3.86 2.32 -8.84
N LEU A 12 -3.47 2.88 -7.70
CA LEU A 12 -4.41 3.33 -6.66
C LEU A 12 -5.40 4.36 -7.23
N VAL A 13 -4.90 5.42 -7.87
CA VAL A 13 -5.73 6.50 -8.43
C VAL A 13 -6.73 5.97 -9.46
N GLN A 14 -6.31 5.03 -10.31
CA GLN A 14 -7.19 4.41 -11.30
C GLN A 14 -8.31 3.59 -10.66
N ASN A 15 -8.02 2.81 -9.61
CA ASN A 15 -9.06 2.02 -8.93
C ASN A 15 -10.01 2.91 -8.13
N VAL A 16 -9.51 3.97 -7.47
CA VAL A 16 -10.36 4.95 -6.78
C VAL A 16 -11.34 5.60 -7.74
N LYS A 17 -10.86 6.13 -8.88
CA LYS A 17 -11.73 6.72 -9.90
C LYS A 17 -12.76 5.74 -10.45
N ARG A 18 -12.38 4.48 -10.62
CA ARG A 18 -13.31 3.43 -11.06
C ARG A 18 -14.39 3.16 -10.02
N LEU A 19 -14.00 3.07 -8.75
CA LEU A 19 -14.92 2.87 -7.63
C LEU A 19 -15.91 4.03 -7.49
N GLU A 20 -15.44 5.27 -7.63
CA GLU A 20 -16.31 6.46 -7.64
C GLU A 20 -17.34 6.43 -8.76
N THR A 21 -16.93 5.91 -9.93
CA THR A 21 -17.84 5.73 -11.08
C THR A 21 -18.86 4.62 -10.84
N GLU A 22 -18.46 3.52 -10.20
CA GLU A 22 -19.34 2.37 -9.88
C GLU A 22 -20.35 2.71 -8.78
N ILE A 23 -19.91 3.37 -7.70
CA ILE A 23 -20.73 3.71 -6.52
C ILE A 23 -21.53 5.01 -6.73
N ARG A 24 -21.21 5.80 -7.76
CA ARG A 24 -21.75 7.15 -8.01
C ARG A 24 -21.63 8.05 -6.78
N GLY A 25 -20.48 7.99 -6.11
CA GLY A 25 -20.20 8.77 -4.90
C GLY A 25 -18.69 8.90 -4.68
N PRO A 26 -18.25 9.88 -3.87
CA PRO A 26 -16.84 10.08 -3.59
C PRO A 26 -16.26 8.91 -2.79
N PHE A 27 -15.02 8.54 -3.08
CA PHE A 27 -14.31 7.58 -2.25
C PHE A 27 -13.94 8.24 -0.92
N VAL A 28 -14.49 7.72 0.18
CA VAL A 28 -14.16 8.18 1.54
C VAL A 28 -13.22 7.13 2.16
N PRO A 29 -11.97 7.49 2.49
CA PRO A 29 -11.08 6.61 3.23
C PRO A 29 -11.70 6.27 4.59
N ILE A 30 -11.85 4.98 4.87
CA ILE A 30 -12.34 4.47 6.15
C ILE A 30 -11.13 4.19 7.04
N ASP A 31 -11.22 4.53 8.32
CA ASP A 31 -10.16 4.26 9.28
C ASP A 31 -9.89 2.76 9.39
N LEU A 32 -8.61 2.38 9.36
CA LEU A 32 -8.16 0.98 9.45
C LEU A 32 -8.66 0.28 10.74
N VAL A 33 -8.79 1.04 11.83
CA VAL A 33 -9.34 0.54 13.11
C VAL A 33 -10.80 0.10 12.96
N THR A 34 -11.57 0.81 12.14
CA THR A 34 -12.98 0.52 11.88
C THR A 34 -13.18 -0.52 10.79
N LEU A 35 -12.23 -0.66 9.87
CA LEU A 35 -12.36 -1.56 8.71
C LEU A 35 -12.22 -3.05 9.08
N GLN A 36 -11.57 -3.38 10.20
CA GLN A 36 -11.26 -4.75 10.67
C GLN A 36 -11.15 -5.77 9.52
N SER A 37 -10.18 -5.55 8.63
CA SER A 37 -10.06 -6.37 7.42
C SER A 37 -9.82 -7.84 7.78
N SER A 38 -10.69 -8.73 7.33
CA SER A 38 -10.52 -10.20 7.47
C SER A 38 -9.45 -10.76 6.52
N ASN A 39 -8.99 -9.97 5.56
CA ASN A 39 -7.96 -10.39 4.60
C ASN A 39 -6.56 -10.34 5.23
N VAL A 40 -5.89 -11.48 5.26
CA VAL A 40 -4.52 -11.65 5.79
C VAL A 40 -3.52 -10.71 5.11
N LEU A 41 -3.67 -10.43 3.81
CA LEU A 41 -2.76 -9.53 3.09
C LEU A 41 -2.96 -8.06 3.50
N ASP A 42 -4.17 -7.67 3.89
CA ASP A 42 -4.49 -6.30 4.34
C ASP A 42 -3.90 -6.06 5.73
N GLN A 43 -3.99 -7.08 6.61
CA GLN A 43 -3.31 -7.08 7.91
C GLN A 43 -1.79 -7.09 7.74
N TRP A 44 -1.28 -7.87 6.78
CA TRP A 44 0.16 -7.94 6.50
C TRP A 44 0.71 -6.61 5.98
N ILE A 45 0.06 -5.96 5.02
CA ILE A 45 0.57 -4.68 4.49
C ILE A 45 0.50 -3.57 5.57
N HIS A 46 -0.50 -3.62 6.45
CA HIS A 46 -0.59 -2.73 7.60
C HIS A 46 0.60 -2.94 8.55
N SER A 47 0.86 -4.20 8.93
CA SER A 47 2.01 -4.56 9.77
C SER A 47 3.34 -4.16 9.13
N ALA A 48 3.53 -4.44 7.83
CA ALA A 48 4.72 -4.05 7.08
C ALA A 48 4.93 -2.53 7.04
N THR A 49 3.85 -1.75 6.98
CA THR A 49 3.90 -0.29 7.03
C THR A 49 4.37 0.19 8.41
N GLN A 50 3.84 -0.40 9.50
CA GLN A 50 4.28 -0.07 10.86
C GLN A 50 5.75 -0.42 11.08
N SER A 51 6.19 -1.60 10.63
CA SER A 51 7.61 -2.00 10.71
C SER A 51 8.51 -1.05 9.90
N LEU A 52 8.06 -0.59 8.74
CA LEU A 52 8.79 0.41 7.94
C LEU A 52 8.93 1.72 8.72
N VAL A 53 7.83 2.26 9.25
CA VAL A 53 7.85 3.52 10.02
C VAL A 53 8.80 3.41 11.21
N GLN A 54 8.76 2.30 11.95
CA GLN A 54 9.66 2.07 13.08
C GLN A 54 11.12 2.01 12.64
N SER A 55 11.42 1.25 11.59
CA SER A 55 12.78 1.12 11.06
C SER A 55 13.32 2.46 10.56
N VAL A 56 12.50 3.22 9.83
CA VAL A 56 12.87 4.55 9.33
C VAL A 56 13.14 5.52 10.49
N ARG A 57 12.30 5.53 11.53
CA ARG A 57 12.55 6.35 12.73
C ARG A 57 13.90 5.99 13.37
N GLN A 58 14.18 4.71 13.57
CA GLN A 58 15.46 4.26 14.13
C GLN A 58 16.67 4.65 13.28
N MET A 59 16.54 4.63 11.94
CA MET A 59 17.61 5.04 11.03
C MET A 59 17.80 6.56 11.04
N MET A 60 16.71 7.33 11.13
CA MET A 60 16.75 8.78 11.26
C MET A 60 17.36 9.21 12.59
N ASP A 61 17.09 8.51 13.70
CA ASP A 61 17.71 8.76 15.00
C ASP A 61 19.25 8.56 14.97
N LYS A 62 19.72 7.67 14.09
CA LYS A 62 21.15 7.38 13.87
C LYS A 62 21.78 8.25 12.78
N TYR A 63 21.04 9.18 12.18
CA TYR A 63 21.47 10.01 11.04
C TYR A 63 21.96 9.19 9.82
N SER A 64 21.55 7.92 9.68
CA SER A 64 21.97 7.02 8.59
C SER A 64 20.99 7.06 7.40
N LEU A 65 20.91 8.21 6.74
CA LEU A 65 19.98 8.47 5.62
C LEU A 65 20.21 7.57 4.39
N ASP A 66 21.44 7.12 4.19
CA ASP A 66 21.85 6.22 3.11
C ASP A 66 21.18 4.83 3.23
N THR A 67 21.00 4.34 4.45
CA THR A 67 20.34 3.05 4.71
C THR A 67 18.82 3.10 4.57
N VAL A 68 18.19 4.27 4.71
CA VAL A 68 16.72 4.41 4.60
C VAL A 68 16.21 4.02 3.21
N VAL A 69 16.94 4.42 2.17
CA VAL A 69 16.52 4.25 0.78
C VAL A 69 16.36 2.76 0.40
N PRO A 70 17.34 1.87 0.63
CA PRO A 70 17.18 0.44 0.38
C PRO A 70 15.96 -0.21 1.06
N TYR A 71 15.69 0.16 2.32
CA TYR A 71 14.55 -0.39 3.07
C TYR A 71 13.21 0.07 2.47
N LEU A 72 13.11 1.34 2.08
CA LEU A 72 11.91 1.87 1.43
C LEU A 72 11.67 1.22 0.07
N LEU A 73 12.72 1.01 -0.72
CA LEU A 73 12.61 0.31 -2.00
C LEU A 73 12.16 -1.15 -1.83
N LYS A 74 12.66 -1.85 -0.81
CA LYS A 74 12.23 -3.21 -0.49
C LYS A 74 10.75 -3.26 -0.10
N PHE A 75 10.27 -2.28 0.68
CA PHE A 75 8.85 -2.17 1.01
C PHE A 75 7.98 -1.93 -0.23
N LEU A 76 8.41 -1.06 -1.14
CA LEU A 76 7.69 -0.80 -2.38
C LEU A 76 7.64 -2.02 -3.31
N ASP A 77 8.73 -2.79 -3.36
CA ASP A 77 8.77 -4.05 -4.11
C ASP A 77 7.76 -5.05 -3.54
N ASN A 78 7.75 -5.21 -2.22
CA ASN A 78 6.77 -6.02 -1.49
C ASN A 78 5.32 -5.56 -1.75
N LEU A 79 5.05 -4.26 -1.72
CA LEU A 79 3.73 -3.70 -2.02
C LEU A 79 3.28 -4.03 -3.44
N THR A 80 4.17 -3.87 -4.43
CA THR A 80 3.80 -4.01 -5.85
C THR A 80 3.72 -5.49 -6.27
N ASN A 81 4.69 -6.31 -5.84
CA ASN A 81 4.83 -7.69 -6.28
C ASN A 81 4.01 -8.68 -5.47
N ILE A 82 3.75 -8.40 -4.19
CA ILE A 82 2.94 -9.26 -3.33
C ILE A 82 1.54 -8.65 -3.25
N TYR A 83 1.40 -7.51 -2.56
CA TYR A 83 0.07 -7.00 -2.20
C TYR A 83 -0.79 -6.68 -3.43
N VAL A 84 -0.31 -5.87 -4.37
CA VAL A 84 -1.06 -5.50 -5.58
C VAL A 84 -1.28 -6.71 -6.48
N ARG A 85 -0.28 -7.58 -6.65
CA ARG A 85 -0.37 -8.77 -7.52
C ARG A 85 -1.45 -9.74 -7.03
N PHE A 86 -1.47 -10.06 -5.74
CA PHE A 86 -2.44 -11.00 -5.17
C PHE A 86 -3.84 -10.38 -5.02
N ASN A 87 -3.94 -9.08 -4.71
CA ASN A 87 -5.23 -8.40 -4.59
C ASN A 87 -5.80 -7.86 -5.92
N ARG A 88 -5.11 -8.01 -7.06
CA ARG A 88 -5.53 -7.43 -8.35
C ARG A 88 -6.95 -7.81 -8.76
N LYS A 89 -7.39 -9.05 -8.49
CA LYS A 89 -8.77 -9.50 -8.81
C LYS A 89 -9.81 -8.82 -7.91
N ARG A 90 -9.55 -8.75 -6.60
CA ARG A 90 -10.41 -8.11 -5.60
C ARG A 90 -10.52 -6.60 -5.82
N LEU A 91 -9.40 -5.92 -6.07
CA LEU A 91 -9.35 -4.47 -6.31
C LEU A 91 -10.03 -4.07 -7.61
N LYS A 92 -10.12 -5.00 -8.57
CA LYS A 92 -10.89 -4.83 -9.81
C LYS A 92 -12.37 -5.23 -9.66
N GLY A 93 -12.88 -5.41 -8.45
CA GLY A 93 -14.30 -5.64 -8.19
C GLY A 93 -14.90 -6.87 -8.88
N ARG A 94 -14.08 -7.87 -9.26
CA ARG A 94 -14.66 -9.15 -9.67
C ARG A 94 -15.05 -9.91 -8.41
N PRO A 95 -16.33 -10.30 -8.25
CA PRO A 95 -16.65 -11.34 -7.29
C PRO A 95 -15.90 -12.61 -7.74
N GLY A 96 -15.27 -13.27 -6.78
CA GLY A 96 -14.74 -14.62 -6.99
C GLY A 96 -15.88 -15.60 -7.26
#